data_AF-A0A8T7CRY8-F1
#
_entry.id   AF-A0A8T7CRY8-F1
#
_cell.length_a   1.000
_cell.length_b   1.000
_cell.length_c   1.000
_cell.angle_alpha   90.00
_cell.angle_beta   90.00
_cell.angle_gamma   90.00
#
_symmetry.space_group_name_H-M   'P 1'
#
loop_
_entity.id
_entity.type
_entity.pdbx_description
1 polymer ?
#
loop_
_entity_poly.entity_id
_entity_poly.type
_entity_poly.pdbx_seq_one_letter_code
_entity_poly.pdbx_strand_id
1 'polypeptide(L)'
;MSSEILINMTPNETRVALVENGVLQEVYIERERKRGIVGNVYKGKVSRVLPGMQAAFIDMGLERAAFLHASDIVTENGDGNVEKNDTISELVREGQDVCVQVIKDPLGTKGARLTTQISIPSRFLVFMPGTSHIGVSQKIEGEEERTRLREHMENIITEEYTGGYILRTAAEGISEAELDADVKFLNRMWDAIRERMKTAPAKSVIHEDLPLAMRMMRDLVSPEIEKIRIDSRETFERAAKFARKFIPEGADRIEYYP
;
A
#
# COMPACT_ATOMS: atom_id res chain seq x y z
N MET A 1 22.49 16.21 -14.93
CA MET A 1 21.26 16.50 -15.68
C MET A 1 20.26 16.93 -14.64
N SER A 2 19.61 18.08 -14.79
CA SER A 2 18.75 18.62 -13.74
C SER A 2 17.35 18.04 -13.88
N SER A 3 16.99 17.12 -12.99
CA SER A 3 15.64 16.54 -12.94
C SER A 3 14.89 17.07 -11.72
N GLU A 4 13.68 17.56 -11.92
CA GLU A 4 12.83 18.14 -10.88
C GLU A 4 11.44 17.52 -10.88
N ILE A 5 10.86 17.34 -9.69
CA ILE A 5 9.46 16.97 -9.51
C ILE A 5 8.69 18.21 -9.07
N LEU A 6 7.64 18.57 -9.81
CA LEU A 6 6.75 19.67 -9.46
C LEU A 6 5.42 19.10 -8.98
N ILE A 7 5.01 19.45 -7.76
CA ILE A 7 3.74 19.01 -7.16
C ILE A 7 2.87 20.25 -6.97
N ASN A 8 1.78 20.29 -7.72
CA ASN A 8 0.74 21.30 -7.60
C ASN A 8 -0.50 20.73 -6.94
N MET A 9 -1.03 21.48 -5.97
CA MET A 9 -2.21 21.13 -5.20
C MET A 9 -3.31 22.17 -5.38
N THR A 10 -4.47 21.73 -5.83
CA THR A 10 -5.70 22.53 -5.84
C THR A 10 -6.79 21.83 -5.03
N PRO A 11 -7.88 22.53 -4.65
CA PRO A 11 -8.99 21.90 -3.94
C PRO A 11 -9.69 20.74 -4.68
N ASN A 12 -9.50 20.59 -6.00
CA ASN A 12 -10.21 19.56 -6.77
C ASN A 12 -9.28 18.49 -7.37
N GLU A 13 -7.99 18.81 -7.54
CA GLU A 13 -7.01 17.91 -8.13
C GLU A 13 -5.60 18.15 -7.60
N THR A 14 -4.84 17.06 -7.53
CA THR A 14 -3.39 17.04 -7.35
C THR A 14 -2.75 16.75 -8.70
N ARG A 15 -1.70 17.50 -9.02
CA ARG A 15 -0.92 17.35 -10.26
C ARG A 15 0.55 17.17 -9.90
N VAL A 16 1.20 16.19 -10.51
CA VAL A 16 2.63 15.96 -10.37
C VAL A 16 3.26 15.93 -11.75
N ALA A 17 4.33 16.70 -11.96
CA ALA A 17 5.07 16.74 -13.21
C ALA A 17 6.53 16.35 -12.97
N LEU A 18 7.05 15.47 -13.82
CA LEU A 18 8.48 15.19 -13.91
C LEU A 18 9.07 16.05 -15.01
N VAL A 19 10.05 16.88 -14.67
CA VAL A 19 10.70 17.82 -15.59
C VAL A 19 12.18 17.51 -15.64
N GLU A 20 12.72 17.31 -16.84
CA GLU A 20 14.14 17.04 -17.05
C GLU A 20 14.72 18.10 -17.98
N ASN A 21 15.77 18.78 -17.51
CA ASN A 21 16.43 19.87 -18.24
C ASN A 21 15.45 20.96 -18.73
N GLY A 22 14.43 21.26 -17.92
CA GLY A 22 13.37 22.24 -18.23
C GLY A 22 12.28 21.73 -19.19
N VAL A 23 12.35 20.47 -19.63
CA VAL A 23 11.36 19.84 -20.51
C VAL A 23 10.46 18.91 -19.69
N LEU A 24 9.15 19.08 -19.82
CA LEU A 24 8.16 18.18 -19.22
C LEU A 24 8.29 16.79 -19.85
N GLN A 25 8.53 15.78 -19.01
CA GLN A 25 8.57 14.38 -19.43
C GLN A 25 7.23 13.70 -19.18
N GLU A 26 6.72 13.80 -17.95
CA GLU A 26 5.51 13.09 -17.52
C GLU A 26 4.62 13.98 -16.67
N VAL A 27 3.31 13.74 -16.73
CA VAL A 27 2.32 14.40 -15.89
C VAL A 27 1.32 13.39 -15.33
N TYR A 28 1.11 13.48 -14.03
CA TYR A 28 0.18 12.67 -13.26
C TYR A 28 -0.89 13.58 -12.65
N ILE A 29 -2.16 13.21 -12.81
CA ILE A 29 -3.29 14.00 -12.32
C ILE A 29 -4.26 13.08 -11.58
N GLU A 30 -4.55 13.42 -10.32
CA GLU A 30 -5.51 12.70 -9.47
C GLU A 30 -6.56 13.69 -8.95
N ARG A 31 -7.85 13.36 -9.17
CA ARG A 31 -8.98 14.19 -8.74
C ARG A 31 -9.60 13.64 -7.47
N GLU A 32 -9.87 14.51 -6.51
CA GLU A 32 -10.31 14.11 -5.16
C GLU A 32 -11.63 13.32 -5.18
N ARG A 33 -12.59 13.73 -6.02
CA ARG A 33 -13.91 13.06 -6.18
C ARG A 33 -13.84 11.62 -6.70
N LYS A 34 -12.68 11.17 -7.19
CA LYS A 34 -12.47 9.79 -7.66
C LYS A 34 -11.78 8.90 -6.64
N ARG A 35 -11.41 9.43 -5.46
CA ARG A 35 -10.66 8.65 -4.48
C ARG A 35 -11.61 7.75 -3.69
N GLY A 36 -11.53 6.45 -3.98
CA GLY A 36 -12.14 5.40 -3.16
C GLY A 36 -11.34 5.14 -1.88
N ILE A 37 -11.78 4.17 -1.11
CA ILE A 37 -11.11 3.69 0.10
C ILE A 37 -10.41 2.34 -0.12
N VAL A 38 -10.38 1.83 -1.34
CA VAL A 38 -9.63 0.62 -1.70
C VAL A 38 -8.16 0.78 -1.32
N GLY A 39 -7.60 -0.26 -0.70
CA GLY A 39 -6.23 -0.27 -0.19
C GLY A 39 -6.10 0.21 1.26
N ASN A 40 -7.06 1.00 1.76
CA ASN A 40 -7.04 1.46 3.15
C ASN A 40 -7.18 0.29 4.12
N VAL A 41 -6.50 0.40 5.26
CA VAL A 41 -6.56 -0.55 6.37
C VAL A 41 -7.27 0.09 7.56
N TYR A 42 -8.23 -0.62 8.14
CA TYR A 42 -9.04 -0.18 9.26
C TYR A 42 -8.98 -1.18 10.41
N LYS A 43 -9.09 -0.66 11.65
CA LYS A 43 -9.45 -1.47 12.81
C LYS A 43 -10.96 -1.47 12.92
N GLY A 44 -11.60 -2.53 12.45
CA GLY A 44 -13.05 -2.67 12.50
C GLY A 44 -13.51 -3.42 13.75
N LYS A 45 -14.81 -3.36 14.01
CA LYS A 45 -15.50 -4.21 15.00
C LYS A 45 -16.53 -5.08 14.30
N VAL A 46 -16.49 -6.38 14.55
CA VAL A 46 -17.49 -7.32 14.03
C VAL A 46 -18.85 -6.95 14.63
N SER A 47 -19.77 -6.48 13.81
CA SER A 47 -21.10 -6.06 14.24
C SER A 47 -22.11 -7.19 14.18
N ARG A 48 -21.96 -8.10 13.22
CA ARG A 48 -22.85 -9.26 13.06
C ARG A 48 -22.17 -10.39 12.30
N VAL A 49 -22.40 -11.63 12.71
CA VAL A 49 -21.95 -12.82 11.98
C VAL A 49 -23.15 -13.50 11.30
N LEU A 50 -22.99 -13.87 10.02
CA LEU A 50 -24.01 -14.50 9.19
C LEU A 50 -23.51 -15.84 8.63
N PRO A 51 -23.72 -16.96 9.36
CA PRO A 51 -23.23 -18.28 8.97
C PRO A 51 -23.78 -18.76 7.62
N GLY A 52 -25.07 -18.47 7.34
CA GLY A 52 -25.70 -18.84 6.07
C GLY A 52 -25.09 -18.15 4.83
N MET A 53 -24.33 -17.07 5.03
CA MET A 53 -23.62 -16.35 3.96
C MET A 53 -22.11 -16.50 4.04
N GLN A 54 -21.60 -17.29 5.01
CA GLN A 54 -20.17 -17.41 5.31
C GLN A 54 -19.47 -16.05 5.44
N ALA A 55 -20.12 -15.11 6.12
CA ALA A 55 -19.64 -13.74 6.19
C ALA A 55 -20.02 -12.99 7.46
N ALA A 56 -19.27 -11.93 7.74
CA ALA A 56 -19.48 -11.03 8.86
C ALA A 56 -19.56 -9.57 8.39
N PHE A 57 -20.39 -8.79 9.05
CA PHE A 57 -20.42 -7.34 8.90
C PHE A 57 -19.43 -6.70 9.88
N ILE A 58 -18.62 -5.79 9.35
CA ILE A 58 -17.58 -5.08 10.07
C ILE A 58 -17.94 -3.59 10.09
N ASP A 59 -18.09 -3.04 11.28
CA ASP A 59 -18.21 -1.61 11.49
C ASP A 59 -16.81 -0.99 11.53
N MET A 60 -16.49 -0.15 10.55
CA MET A 60 -15.21 0.55 10.42
C MET A 60 -15.31 2.05 10.77
N GLY A 61 -16.45 2.50 11.32
CA GLY A 61 -16.73 3.91 11.55
C GLY A 61 -17.16 4.67 10.29
N LEU A 62 -17.47 3.96 9.21
CA LEU A 62 -18.04 4.51 7.98
C LEU A 62 -19.58 4.47 8.03
N GLU A 63 -20.23 5.21 7.14
CA GLU A 63 -21.70 5.27 7.07
C GLU A 63 -22.37 3.90 6.90
N ARG A 64 -21.65 2.92 6.33
CA ARG A 64 -22.16 1.59 6.05
C ARG A 64 -21.21 0.52 6.58
N ALA A 65 -21.79 -0.51 7.19
CA ALA A 65 -21.05 -1.69 7.56
C ALA A 65 -20.46 -2.36 6.31
N ALA A 66 -19.17 -2.68 6.37
CA ALA A 66 -18.46 -3.39 5.34
C ALA A 66 -18.59 -4.91 5.56
N PHE A 67 -18.26 -5.68 4.53
CA PHE A 67 -18.50 -7.12 4.49
C PHE A 67 -17.17 -7.89 4.38
N LEU A 68 -16.97 -8.85 5.27
CA LEU A 68 -15.82 -9.77 5.29
C LEU A 68 -16.32 -11.21 5.09
N HIS A 69 -15.84 -11.89 4.06
CA HIS A 69 -16.17 -13.29 3.78
C HIS A 69 -15.15 -14.23 4.45
N ALA A 70 -15.57 -15.45 4.81
CA ALA A 70 -14.68 -16.45 5.43
C ALA A 70 -13.42 -16.73 4.60
N SER A 71 -13.55 -16.79 3.26
CA SER A 71 -12.39 -16.97 2.35
C SER A 71 -11.38 -15.83 2.35
N ASP A 72 -11.77 -14.66 2.86
CA ASP A 72 -10.92 -13.47 2.91
C ASP A 72 -10.29 -13.31 4.32
N ILE A 73 -10.40 -14.35 5.17
CA ILE A 73 -9.78 -14.43 6.49
C ILE A 73 -8.54 -15.33 6.41
N VAL A 74 -7.39 -14.79 6.79
CA VAL A 74 -6.14 -15.55 6.91
C VAL A 74 -6.04 -16.10 8.32
N THR A 75 -5.86 -17.41 8.44
CA THR A 75 -5.59 -18.08 9.72
C THR A 75 -4.08 -18.24 9.92
N GLU A 76 -3.61 -18.27 11.16
CA GLU A 76 -2.16 -18.33 11.49
C GLU A 76 -1.49 -19.66 11.08
N ASN A 77 -2.27 -20.65 10.64
CA ASN A 77 -1.79 -21.97 10.22
C ASN A 77 -1.69 -22.07 8.68
N GLY A 78 -0.64 -21.50 8.10
CA GLY A 78 -0.05 -21.96 6.83
C GLY A 78 -0.56 -21.34 5.53
N ASP A 79 0.34 -20.68 4.81
CA ASP A 79 0.38 -20.53 3.35
C ASP A 79 -0.94 -20.27 2.60
N GLY A 80 -1.80 -19.36 3.09
CA GLY A 80 -2.91 -18.80 2.29
C GLY A 80 -3.91 -19.82 1.69
N ASN A 81 -3.77 -21.10 2.03
CA ASN A 81 -4.64 -22.18 1.67
C ASN A 81 -5.53 -22.36 2.89
N VAL A 82 -6.65 -21.62 2.89
CA VAL A 82 -7.78 -21.92 3.76
C VAL A 82 -8.08 -23.41 3.57
N GLU A 83 -7.66 -24.25 4.52
CA GLU A 83 -8.17 -25.60 4.61
C GLU A 83 -9.69 -25.48 4.65
N LYS A 84 -10.32 -26.16 3.70
CA LYS A 84 -11.48 -25.68 2.96
C LYS A 84 -12.82 -25.73 3.72
N ASN A 85 -12.82 -25.68 5.05
CA ASN A 85 -14.01 -25.92 5.87
C ASN A 85 -14.20 -25.02 7.10
N ASP A 86 -13.29 -24.07 7.39
CA ASP A 86 -13.53 -23.16 8.52
C ASP A 86 -14.75 -22.28 8.24
N THR A 87 -15.75 -22.37 9.13
CA THR A 87 -16.95 -21.55 9.00
C THR A 87 -16.70 -20.16 9.56
N ILE A 88 -17.39 -19.16 9.02
CA ILE A 88 -17.27 -17.78 9.53
C ILE A 88 -17.51 -17.68 11.05
N SER A 89 -18.37 -18.53 11.60
CA SER A 89 -18.69 -18.58 13.04
C SER A 89 -17.50 -19.01 13.91
N GLU A 90 -16.58 -19.80 13.35
CA GLU A 90 -15.36 -20.25 14.02
C GLU A 90 -14.25 -19.20 13.91
N LEU A 91 -14.24 -18.47 12.80
CA LEU A 91 -13.20 -17.47 12.47
C LEU A 91 -13.38 -16.15 13.21
N VAL A 92 -14.61 -15.68 13.41
CA VAL A 92 -14.89 -14.38 14.04
C VAL A 92 -16.10 -14.41 14.97
N ARG A 93 -16.08 -13.54 15.99
CA ARG A 93 -17.17 -13.38 16.96
C ARG A 93 -17.72 -11.96 16.95
N GLU A 94 -19.01 -11.81 17.23
CA GLU A 94 -19.61 -10.49 17.39
C GLU A 94 -18.93 -9.70 18.52
N GLY A 95 -18.67 -8.41 18.27
CA GLY A 95 -17.94 -7.53 19.17
C GLY A 95 -16.41 -7.60 19.07
N GLN A 96 -15.85 -8.61 18.38
CA GLN A 96 -14.40 -8.76 18.17
C GLN A 96 -13.83 -7.59 17.35
N ASP A 97 -12.65 -7.12 17.74
CA ASP A 97 -11.88 -6.18 16.93
C ASP A 97 -11.08 -6.96 15.87
N VAL A 98 -11.09 -6.47 14.63
CA VAL A 98 -10.41 -7.11 13.50
C VAL A 98 -9.74 -6.05 12.63
N CYS A 99 -8.51 -6.30 12.21
CA CYS A 99 -7.83 -5.46 11.22
C CYS A 99 -8.17 -5.96 9.82
N VAL A 100 -8.63 -5.04 8.96
CA VAL A 100 -9.13 -5.36 7.64
C VAL A 100 -8.64 -4.36 6.61
N GLN A 101 -8.37 -4.83 5.40
CA GLN A 101 -8.08 -4.00 4.23
C GLN A 101 -9.27 -4.00 3.28
N VAL A 102 -9.57 -2.84 2.70
CA VAL A 102 -10.62 -2.71 1.68
C VAL A 102 -10.11 -3.19 0.33
N ILE A 103 -10.79 -4.16 -0.27
CA ILE A 103 -10.49 -4.70 -1.60
C ILE A 103 -11.49 -4.26 -2.68
N LYS A 104 -12.69 -3.83 -2.27
CA LYS A 104 -13.68 -3.22 -3.18
C LYS A 104 -14.40 -2.08 -2.48
N ASP A 105 -14.54 -0.97 -3.18
CA ASP A 105 -15.33 0.18 -2.70
C ASP A 105 -16.81 -0.19 -2.45
N PRO A 106 -17.50 0.54 -1.57
CA PRO A 106 -18.95 0.46 -1.43
C PRO A 106 -19.65 0.73 -2.77
N LEU A 107 -20.71 -0.02 -3.07
CA LEU A 107 -21.49 0.15 -4.29
C LEU A 107 -22.99 0.15 -4.01
N GLY A 108 -23.68 1.22 -4.43
CA GLY A 108 -25.14 1.30 -4.35
C GLY A 108 -25.62 1.40 -2.91
N THR A 109 -26.12 0.30 -2.33
CA THR A 109 -26.46 0.13 -0.91
C THR A 109 -25.53 -0.85 -0.17
N LYS A 110 -24.65 -1.54 -0.90
CA LYS A 110 -23.70 -2.50 -0.33
C LYS A 110 -22.48 -1.76 0.23
N GLY A 111 -22.03 -2.18 1.41
CA GLY A 111 -20.77 -1.71 1.98
C GLY A 111 -19.55 -2.22 1.21
N ALA A 112 -18.37 -1.77 1.63
CA ALA A 112 -17.10 -2.21 1.06
C ALA A 112 -16.87 -3.72 1.27
N ARG A 113 -16.10 -4.36 0.38
CA ARG A 113 -15.60 -5.74 0.61
C ARG A 113 -14.22 -5.68 1.26
N LEU A 114 -14.01 -6.55 2.24
CA LEU A 114 -12.82 -6.58 3.08
C LEU A 114 -12.04 -7.87 2.94
N THR A 115 -10.77 -7.82 3.31
CA THR A 115 -9.90 -8.96 3.59
C THR A 115 -9.10 -8.72 4.86
N THR A 116 -8.68 -9.77 5.55
CA THR A 116 -7.66 -9.68 6.62
C THR A 116 -6.25 -9.86 6.08
N GLN A 117 -6.11 -10.31 4.82
CA GLN A 117 -4.83 -10.41 4.14
C GLN A 117 -4.36 -9.02 3.70
N ILE A 118 -3.65 -8.34 4.57
CA ILE A 118 -3.09 -7.03 4.27
C ILE A 118 -2.04 -7.16 3.15
N SER A 119 -2.10 -6.23 2.19
CA SER A 119 -1.12 -6.09 1.12
C SER A 119 -0.73 -4.61 0.98
N ILE A 120 0.55 -4.33 0.78
CA ILE A 120 1.09 -2.97 0.68
C ILE A 120 1.83 -2.85 -0.66
N PRO A 121 1.28 -2.11 -1.63
CA PRO A 121 1.95 -1.91 -2.90
C PRO A 121 3.00 -0.80 -2.79
N SER A 122 4.12 -1.01 -3.47
CA SER A 122 5.12 0.00 -3.80
C SER A 122 5.27 0.11 -5.32
N ARG A 123 6.37 0.67 -5.84
CA ARG A 123 6.56 0.82 -7.29
C ARG A 123 6.74 -0.54 -7.97
N PHE A 124 7.65 -1.34 -7.45
CA PHE A 124 8.11 -2.59 -8.06
C PHE A 124 7.55 -3.81 -7.35
N LEU A 125 7.19 -3.67 -6.08
CA LEU A 125 6.77 -4.77 -5.22
C LEU A 125 5.33 -4.61 -4.69
N VAL A 126 4.76 -5.73 -4.26
CA VAL A 126 3.64 -5.77 -3.32
C VAL A 126 4.06 -6.64 -2.15
N PHE A 127 4.08 -6.06 -0.95
CA PHE A 127 4.38 -6.79 0.27
C PHE A 127 3.13 -7.40 0.88
N MET A 128 3.23 -8.65 1.32
CA MET A 128 2.16 -9.46 1.91
C MET A 128 2.66 -10.13 3.20
N PRO A 129 2.48 -9.50 4.38
CA PRO A 129 3.02 -10.01 5.64
C PRO A 129 2.45 -11.36 6.09
N GLY A 130 1.24 -11.72 5.63
CA GLY A 130 0.58 -12.99 6.00
C GLY A 130 1.01 -14.20 5.16
N THR A 131 2.02 -14.06 4.30
CA THR A 131 2.53 -15.12 3.42
C THR A 131 4.04 -15.13 3.45
N SER A 132 4.69 -16.20 3.00
CA SER A 132 6.15 -16.27 2.80
C SER A 132 6.53 -16.35 1.31
N HIS A 133 5.52 -16.39 0.43
CA HIS A 133 5.72 -16.64 -1.00
C HIS A 133 6.31 -15.44 -1.75
N ILE A 134 7.28 -15.72 -2.62
CA ILE A 134 7.84 -14.76 -3.59
C ILE A 134 7.23 -15.06 -4.97
N GLY A 135 6.32 -14.21 -5.41
CA GLY A 135 5.68 -14.28 -6.72
C GLY A 135 6.31 -13.32 -7.72
N VAL A 136 6.47 -13.74 -8.97
CA VAL A 136 6.90 -12.86 -10.09
C VAL A 136 5.72 -12.69 -11.04
N SER A 137 5.38 -11.45 -11.41
CA SER A 137 4.29 -11.15 -12.35
C SER A 137 4.43 -11.96 -13.65
N GLN A 138 3.32 -12.54 -14.11
CA GLN A 138 3.27 -13.31 -15.37
C GLN A 138 3.49 -12.45 -16.62
N LYS A 139 3.46 -11.12 -16.48
CA LYS A 139 3.68 -10.18 -17.58
C LYS A 139 5.14 -9.82 -17.80
N ILE A 140 6.05 -10.23 -16.91
CA ILE A 140 7.49 -10.05 -17.08
C ILE A 140 7.95 -11.13 -18.06
N GLU A 141 8.51 -10.71 -19.20
CA GLU A 141 8.94 -11.61 -20.25
C GLU A 141 10.37 -12.11 -19.98
N GLY A 142 10.65 -13.37 -20.37
CA GLY A 142 11.97 -13.96 -20.20
C GLY A 142 12.18 -14.68 -18.86
N GLU A 143 12.45 -15.97 -18.92
CA GLU A 143 12.70 -16.79 -17.72
C GLU A 143 13.99 -16.39 -16.98
N GLU A 144 14.98 -15.86 -17.69
CA GLU A 144 16.22 -15.36 -17.10
C GLU A 144 15.95 -14.18 -16.15
N GLU A 145 15.16 -13.19 -16.60
CA GLU A 145 14.83 -12.02 -15.77
C GLU A 145 13.97 -12.41 -14.56
N ARG A 146 13.00 -13.30 -14.76
CA ARG A 146 12.17 -13.82 -13.65
C ARG A 146 13.00 -14.58 -12.62
N THR A 147 14.05 -15.27 -13.06
CA THR A 147 14.98 -16.00 -12.19
C THR A 147 15.87 -15.01 -11.44
N ARG A 148 16.51 -14.06 -12.14
CA ARG A 148 17.33 -12.99 -11.55
C ARG A 148 16.59 -12.24 -10.44
N LEU A 149 15.38 -11.77 -10.75
CA LEU A 149 14.55 -11.03 -9.81
C LEU A 149 14.14 -11.85 -8.58
N ARG A 150 13.83 -13.14 -8.78
CA ARG A 150 13.48 -14.04 -7.68
C ARG A 150 14.69 -14.33 -6.79
N GLU A 151 15.83 -14.68 -7.37
CA GLU A 151 17.07 -14.96 -6.64
C GLU A 151 17.51 -13.74 -5.83
N HIS A 152 17.43 -12.53 -6.40
CA HIS A 152 17.75 -11.30 -5.67
C HIS A 152 16.80 -11.09 -4.48
N MET A 153 15.49 -11.28 -4.66
CA MET A 153 14.53 -11.19 -3.56
C MET A 153 14.78 -12.23 -2.46
N GLU A 154 15.13 -13.46 -2.82
CA GLU A 154 15.46 -14.52 -1.87
C GLU A 154 16.68 -14.14 -1.01
N ASN A 155 17.70 -13.51 -1.62
CA ASN A 155 18.85 -13.00 -0.89
C ASN A 155 18.46 -11.89 0.10
N ILE A 156 17.62 -10.92 -0.31
CA ILE A 156 17.19 -9.81 0.57
C ILE A 156 16.36 -10.30 1.77
N ILE A 157 15.43 -11.25 1.55
CA ILE A 157 14.46 -11.68 2.56
C ILE A 157 15.13 -12.48 3.69
N THR A 158 16.24 -13.17 3.41
CA THR A 158 16.91 -14.03 4.39
C THR A 158 17.68 -13.25 5.47
N GLU A 159 17.99 -11.97 5.27
CA GLU A 159 18.88 -11.22 6.15
C GLU A 159 18.14 -10.37 7.22
N GLU A 160 16.91 -9.89 6.95
CA GLU A 160 16.31 -8.87 7.83
C GLU A 160 14.76 -8.82 7.87
N TYR A 161 14.05 -9.42 6.90
CA TYR A 161 12.62 -9.12 6.68
C TYR A 161 11.74 -10.37 6.48
N THR A 162 10.67 -10.51 7.27
CA THR A 162 9.72 -11.62 7.16
C THR A 162 8.46 -11.21 6.39
N GLY A 163 8.07 -12.01 5.39
CA GLY A 163 6.81 -11.85 4.66
C GLY A 163 6.96 -12.21 3.18
N GLY A 164 5.85 -12.17 2.45
CA GLY A 164 5.79 -12.53 1.04
C GLY A 164 5.83 -11.28 0.17
N TYR A 165 6.29 -11.46 -1.05
CA TYR A 165 6.46 -10.37 -2.01
C TYR A 165 5.93 -10.78 -3.37
N ILE A 166 5.29 -9.85 -4.08
CA ILE A 166 4.96 -10.03 -5.49
C ILE A 166 5.71 -8.96 -6.28
N LEU A 167 6.61 -9.39 -7.17
CA LEU A 167 7.25 -8.51 -8.13
C LEU A 167 6.26 -8.13 -9.23
N ARG A 168 6.04 -6.84 -9.38
CA ARG A 168 5.13 -6.22 -10.36
C ARG A 168 5.83 -6.12 -11.71
N THR A 169 5.06 -5.95 -12.78
CA THR A 169 5.60 -5.75 -14.14
C THR A 169 6.58 -4.58 -14.24
N ALA A 170 6.41 -3.55 -13.40
CA ALA A 170 7.34 -2.42 -13.36
C ALA A 170 8.74 -2.79 -12.85
N ALA A 171 8.93 -3.97 -12.24
CA ALA A 171 10.22 -4.45 -11.75
C ALA A 171 11.10 -5.04 -12.85
N GLU A 172 10.59 -5.19 -14.07
CA GLU A 172 11.38 -5.71 -15.19
C GLU A 172 12.54 -4.77 -15.53
N GLY A 173 13.76 -5.31 -15.56
CA GLY A 173 14.97 -4.59 -15.94
C GLY A 173 15.54 -3.67 -14.87
N ILE A 174 14.97 -3.63 -13.66
CA ILE A 174 15.46 -2.74 -12.59
C ILE A 174 16.77 -3.27 -11.99
N SER A 175 17.52 -2.35 -11.39
CA SER A 175 18.74 -2.67 -10.65
C SER A 175 18.43 -3.29 -9.27
N GLU A 176 19.39 -4.03 -8.73
CA GLU A 176 19.32 -4.60 -7.37
C GLU A 176 19.11 -3.51 -6.31
N ALA A 177 19.78 -2.36 -6.45
CA ALA A 177 19.67 -1.24 -5.53
C ALA A 177 18.26 -0.62 -5.51
N GLU A 178 17.57 -0.56 -6.65
CA GLU A 178 16.18 -0.10 -6.71
C GLU A 178 15.24 -1.08 -6.01
N LEU A 179 15.46 -2.38 -6.16
CA LEU A 179 14.68 -3.40 -5.48
C LEU A 179 14.89 -3.34 -3.96
N ASP A 180 16.13 -3.20 -3.51
CA ASP A 180 16.49 -3.04 -2.09
C ASP A 180 15.82 -1.81 -1.46
N ALA A 181 15.79 -0.69 -2.18
CA ALA A 181 15.13 0.53 -1.73
C ALA A 181 13.62 0.32 -1.54
N ASP A 182 12.98 -0.39 -2.47
CA ASP A 182 11.55 -0.70 -2.44
C ASP A 182 11.21 -1.65 -1.25
N VAL A 183 12.05 -2.66 -1.00
CA VAL A 183 11.93 -3.52 0.19
C VAL A 183 12.08 -2.72 1.48
N LYS A 184 13.11 -1.86 1.60
CA LYS A 184 13.30 -1.01 2.79
C LYS A 184 12.11 -0.08 3.04
N PHE A 185 11.56 0.51 1.98
CA PHE A 185 10.35 1.33 2.06
C PHE A 185 9.17 0.54 2.60
N LEU A 186 8.90 -0.64 2.03
CA LEU A 186 7.78 -1.50 2.41
C LEU A 186 7.87 -1.97 3.86
N ASN A 187 9.07 -2.32 4.34
CA ASN A 187 9.27 -2.74 5.72
C ASN A 187 9.02 -1.60 6.72
N ARG A 188 9.57 -0.40 6.45
CA ARG A 188 9.28 0.78 7.28
C ARG A 188 7.78 1.11 7.31
N MET A 189 7.10 0.96 6.16
CA MET A 189 5.66 1.15 6.06
C MET A 189 4.91 0.11 6.89
N TRP A 190 5.30 -1.16 6.79
CA TRP A 190 4.68 -2.23 7.54
C TRP A 190 4.86 -2.07 9.04
N ASP A 191 6.05 -1.71 9.52
CA ASP A 191 6.29 -1.44 10.94
C ASP A 191 5.38 -0.34 11.47
N ALA A 192 5.21 0.74 10.68
CA ALA A 192 4.29 1.81 11.03
C ALA A 192 2.83 1.34 11.10
N ILE A 193 2.40 0.48 10.17
CA ILE A 193 1.05 -0.09 10.13
C ILE A 193 0.83 -1.04 11.31
N ARG A 194 1.77 -1.96 11.56
CA ARG A 194 1.73 -2.93 12.64
C ARG A 194 1.66 -2.27 14.01
N GLU A 195 2.43 -1.20 14.22
CA GLU A 195 2.36 -0.44 15.47
C GLU A 195 1.01 0.27 15.62
N ARG A 196 0.48 0.80 14.51
CA ARG A 196 -0.85 1.42 14.51
C ARG A 196 -1.98 0.41 14.73
N MET A 197 -1.89 -0.81 14.21
CA MET A 197 -2.85 -1.89 14.46
C MET A 197 -3.02 -2.19 15.95
N LYS A 198 -1.91 -2.20 16.70
CA LYS A 198 -1.90 -2.44 18.15
C LYS A 198 -2.57 -1.31 18.92
N THR A 199 -2.21 -0.07 18.60
CA THR A 199 -2.54 1.13 19.41
C THR A 199 -3.83 1.83 18.98
N ALA A 200 -4.30 1.61 17.75
CA ALA A 200 -5.50 2.28 17.24
C ALA A 200 -6.77 1.84 17.99
N PRO A 201 -7.70 2.76 18.27
CA PRO A 201 -9.01 2.40 18.79
C PRO A 201 -9.83 1.65 17.72
N ALA A 202 -10.81 0.85 18.14
CA ALA A 202 -11.76 0.25 17.22
C ALA A 202 -12.50 1.34 16.40
N LYS A 203 -12.91 0.98 15.18
CA LYS A 203 -13.58 1.85 14.20
C LYS A 203 -12.73 3.03 13.74
N SER A 204 -11.44 2.80 13.53
CA SER A 204 -10.52 3.86 13.08
C SER A 204 -9.63 3.40 11.92
N VAL A 205 -9.12 4.39 11.19
CA VAL A 205 -8.18 4.16 10.09
C VAL A 205 -6.79 3.85 10.65
N ILE A 206 -6.21 2.76 10.19
CA ILE A 206 -4.84 2.36 10.49
C ILE A 206 -3.91 2.92 9.42
N HIS A 207 -4.28 2.77 8.16
CA HIS A 207 -3.51 3.19 7.00
C HIS A 207 -4.43 3.63 5.88
N GLU A 208 -4.06 4.71 5.21
CA GLU A 208 -4.69 5.14 3.96
C GLU A 208 -3.72 4.90 2.81
N ASP A 209 -4.23 4.47 1.66
CA ASP A 209 -3.43 4.40 0.44
C ASP A 209 -2.80 5.77 0.15
N LEU A 210 -1.59 5.77 -0.38
CA LEU A 210 -0.80 7.00 -0.54
C LEU A 210 -1.50 7.97 -1.52
N PRO A 211 -1.74 9.23 -1.12
CA PRO A 211 -2.16 10.27 -2.06
C PRO A 211 -1.15 10.42 -3.20
N LEU A 212 -1.60 10.89 -4.38
CA LEU A 212 -0.74 11.02 -5.56
C LEU A 212 0.63 11.64 -5.26
N ALA A 213 0.71 12.75 -4.53
CA ALA A 213 1.98 13.40 -4.17
C ALA A 213 2.96 12.42 -3.50
N MET A 214 2.50 11.65 -2.50
CA MET A 214 3.35 10.72 -1.75
C MET A 214 3.65 9.47 -2.56
N ARG A 215 2.70 9.03 -3.40
CA ARG A 215 2.90 7.93 -4.34
C ARG A 215 4.00 8.27 -5.34
N MET A 216 3.98 9.48 -5.90
CA MET A 216 5.01 9.97 -6.82
C MET A 216 6.34 10.19 -6.13
N MET A 217 6.36 10.64 -4.86
CA MET A 217 7.61 10.70 -4.10
C MET A 217 8.19 9.30 -3.86
N ARG A 218 7.36 8.29 -3.57
CA ARG A 218 7.82 6.89 -3.48
C ARG A 218 8.35 6.38 -4.81
N ASP A 219 7.65 6.70 -5.90
CA ASP A 219 7.92 6.10 -7.20
C ASP A 219 9.07 6.80 -7.94
N LEU A 220 9.12 8.13 -7.94
CA LEU A 220 10.01 8.92 -8.82
C LEU A 220 11.29 9.42 -8.14
N VAL A 221 11.39 9.36 -6.81
CA VAL A 221 12.59 9.83 -6.13
C VAL A 221 13.73 8.87 -6.41
N SER A 222 14.72 9.36 -7.16
CA SER A 222 15.96 8.68 -7.49
C SER A 222 17.15 9.60 -7.19
N PRO A 223 18.39 9.12 -7.20
CA PRO A 223 19.58 9.97 -7.07
C PRO A 223 19.66 11.13 -8.08
N GLU A 224 19.00 11.00 -9.23
CA GLU A 224 19.00 12.00 -10.32
C GLU A 224 18.05 13.18 -10.07
N ILE A 225 17.05 13.01 -9.21
CA ILE A 225 16.14 14.10 -8.84
C ILE A 225 16.87 15.11 -7.96
N GLU A 226 17.07 16.32 -8.45
CA GLU A 226 17.71 17.41 -7.72
C GLU A 226 16.75 18.07 -6.73
N LYS A 227 15.49 18.28 -7.13
CA LYS A 227 14.51 19.04 -6.35
C LYS A 227 13.09 18.50 -6.48
N ILE A 228 12.33 18.57 -5.39
CA ILE A 228 10.90 18.27 -5.32
C ILE A 228 10.20 19.54 -4.83
N ARG A 229 9.55 20.27 -5.72
CA ARG A 229 8.90 21.56 -5.42
C ARG A 229 7.42 21.37 -5.20
N ILE A 230 6.92 21.87 -4.07
CA ILE A 230 5.52 21.72 -3.65
C ILE A 230 4.91 23.08 -3.37
N ASP A 231 3.77 23.39 -3.99
CA ASP A 231 3.13 24.72 -3.89
C ASP A 231 2.12 24.90 -2.75
N SER A 232 1.68 23.79 -2.14
CA SER A 232 0.85 23.81 -0.94
C SER A 232 1.70 23.61 0.30
N ARG A 233 1.57 24.54 1.26
CA ARG A 233 2.26 24.47 2.54
C ARG A 233 1.88 23.23 3.34
N GLU A 234 0.59 22.88 3.35
CA GLU A 234 0.09 21.69 4.04
C GLU A 234 0.68 20.42 3.42
N THR A 235 0.66 20.33 2.09
CA THR A 235 1.20 19.18 1.37
C THR A 235 2.71 19.07 1.54
N PHE A 236 3.43 20.19 1.54
CA PHE A 236 4.87 20.25 1.82
C PHE A 236 5.19 19.67 3.20
N GLU A 237 4.48 20.07 4.26
CA GLU A 237 4.73 19.57 5.61
C GLU A 237 4.44 18.07 5.73
N ARG A 238 3.36 17.61 5.11
CA ARG A 238 3.00 16.18 5.04
C ARG A 238 4.05 15.39 4.26
N ALA A 239 4.50 15.91 3.12
CA ALA A 239 5.51 15.29 2.26
C ALA A 239 6.86 15.19 2.97
N ALA A 240 7.31 16.27 3.62
CA ALA A 240 8.56 16.27 4.38
C ALA A 240 8.53 15.27 5.54
N LYS A 241 7.40 15.18 6.26
CA LYS A 241 7.22 14.18 7.32
C LYS A 241 7.21 12.75 6.77
N PHE A 242 6.56 12.53 5.63
CA PHE A 242 6.51 11.25 4.95
C PHE A 242 7.90 10.81 4.47
N ALA A 243 8.62 11.68 3.76
CA ALA A 243 9.96 11.39 3.27
C ALA A 243 10.94 11.09 4.38
N ARG A 244 11.01 11.91 5.45
CA ARG A 244 11.89 11.62 6.60
C ARG A 244 11.65 10.24 7.21
N LYS A 245 10.41 9.76 7.19
CA LYS A 245 10.04 8.46 7.78
C LYS A 245 10.29 7.29 6.82
N PHE A 246 10.00 7.45 5.53
CA PHE A 246 9.96 6.33 4.59
C PHE A 246 10.99 6.43 3.45
N ILE A 247 11.37 7.65 3.05
CA ILE A 247 12.26 7.95 1.91
C ILE A 247 13.32 8.99 2.35
N PRO A 248 14.21 8.63 3.30
CA PRO A 248 15.14 9.59 3.91
C PRO A 248 16.09 10.23 2.87
N GLU A 249 16.46 9.48 1.84
CA GLU A 249 17.37 9.93 0.76
C GLU A 249 16.82 11.09 -0.09
N GLY A 250 15.48 11.24 -0.14
CA GLY A 250 14.80 12.32 -0.85
C GLY A 250 14.34 13.46 0.04
N ALA A 251 14.44 13.32 1.37
CA ALA A 251 13.83 14.27 2.31
C ALA A 251 14.42 15.69 2.22
N ASP A 252 15.73 15.78 2.00
CA ASP A 252 16.46 17.05 1.93
C ASP A 252 16.25 17.81 0.61
N ARG A 253 15.60 17.17 -0.37
CA ARG A 253 15.35 17.73 -1.72
C ARG A 253 13.97 18.36 -1.85
N ILE A 254 13.16 18.30 -0.79
CA ILE A 254 11.80 18.83 -0.77
C ILE A 254 11.83 20.31 -0.44
N GLU A 255 11.32 21.13 -1.35
CA GLU A 255 11.26 22.59 -1.22
C GLU A 255 9.81 23.07 -1.32
N TYR A 256 9.45 24.05 -0.48
CA TYR A 256 8.20 24.78 -0.62
C TYR A 256 8.35 25.83 -1.73
N TYR A 257 7.47 25.82 -2.72
CA TYR A 257 7.51 26.68 -3.91
C TYR A 257 6.11 27.30 -4.15
N PRO A 258 5.79 28.44 -3.52
CA PRO A 258 4.48 29.09 -3.61
C PRO A 258 4.15 29.64 -5.00
#